data_AF-N4VGF6-F1
#
_entry.id   AF-N4VGF6-F1
#
_cell.length_a   1.000
_cell.length_b   1.000
_cell.length_c   1.000
_cell.angle_alpha   90.00
_cell.angle_beta   90.00
_cell.angle_gamma   90.00
#
_symmetry.space_group_name_H-M   'P 1'
#
loop_
_entity.id
_entity.type
_entity.pdbx_description
1 polymer ?
#
loop_
_entity_poly.entity_id
_entity_poly.type
_entity_poly.pdbx_seq_one_letter_code
_entity_poly.pdbx_strand_id
1 'polypeptide(L)'
;MLTEGTHSFRLGNGALLKVYASPFVPGVRPGAFTYKDEHAFDIEEGTHIVITHGPARFSMFGQSPNTQLAAAVQRVKPLVYCHGHDESSWGAWKLQWRKQRWERVLTAKDVFGGEDDSADIKAQRTRKLQAWTRRAFCEASLSKGGEEKTRFVNSTMSGEGSWRWPWLVQVDLPREVITIE
;
A
#
# COMPACT_ATOMS: atom_id res chain seq x y z
N MET A 1 14.31 -12.19 5.02
CA MET A 1 13.76 -10.82 4.93
C MET A 1 14.59 -10.04 3.92
N LEU A 2 13.99 -9.10 3.19
CA LEU A 2 14.75 -8.21 2.30
C LEU A 2 15.45 -7.13 3.13
N THR A 3 16.69 -6.81 2.77
CA THR A 3 17.39 -5.63 3.30
C THR A 3 16.76 -4.36 2.71
N GLU A 4 17.04 -3.21 3.32
CA GLU A 4 16.65 -1.94 2.71
C GLU A 4 17.27 -1.80 1.31
N GLY A 5 16.48 -1.28 0.35
CA GLY A 5 16.91 -1.03 -1.02
C GLY A 5 15.95 -1.59 -2.08
N THR A 6 16.29 -1.37 -3.35
CA THR A 6 15.58 -1.94 -4.50
C THR A 6 16.12 -3.32 -4.85
N HIS A 7 15.20 -4.27 -5.01
CA HIS A 7 15.45 -5.67 -5.35
C HIS A 7 14.75 -6.01 -6.67
N SER A 8 15.41 -6.77 -7.53
CA SER A 8 14.88 -7.18 -8.83
C SER A 8 14.65 -8.68 -8.88
N PHE A 9 13.48 -9.10 -9.33
CA PHE A 9 13.09 -10.50 -9.45
C PHE A 9 12.59 -10.79 -10.86
N ARG A 10 13.16 -11.82 -11.52
CA ARG A 10 12.57 -12.39 -12.73
C ARG A 10 11.46 -13.36 -12.37
N LEU A 11 10.28 -13.15 -12.92
CA LEU A 11 9.14 -14.04 -12.74
C LEU A 11 9.14 -15.13 -13.82
N GLY A 12 8.52 -16.28 -13.53
CA GLY A 12 8.47 -17.42 -14.45
C GLY A 12 7.77 -17.15 -15.79
N ASN A 13 7.04 -16.05 -15.91
CA ASN A 13 6.40 -15.59 -17.15
C ASN A 13 7.25 -14.58 -17.96
N GLY A 14 8.51 -14.35 -17.56
CA GLY A 14 9.44 -13.41 -18.21
C GLY A 14 9.24 -11.94 -17.85
N ALA A 15 8.37 -11.63 -16.89
CA ALA A 15 8.24 -10.28 -16.36
C ALA A 15 9.35 -9.96 -15.35
N LEU A 16 9.77 -8.70 -15.31
CA LEU A 16 10.68 -8.18 -14.30
C LEU A 16 9.89 -7.48 -13.20
N LEU A 17 10.15 -7.83 -11.95
CA LEU A 17 9.56 -7.20 -10.77
C LEU A 17 10.65 -6.47 -9.97
N LYS A 18 10.62 -5.13 -9.96
CA LYS A 18 11.40 -4.30 -9.03
C LYS A 18 10.59 -3.96 -7.78
N VAL A 19 11.13 -4.29 -6.61
CA VAL A 19 10.54 -4.03 -5.29
C VAL A 19 11.53 -3.26 -4.44
N TYR A 20 11.13 -2.10 -3.93
CA TYR A 20 11.87 -1.44 -2.85
C TYR A 20 11.31 -1.89 -1.50
N ALA A 21 12.20 -2.22 -0.57
CA ALA A 21 11.86 -2.55 0.81
C ALA A 21 12.56 -1.59 1.77
N SER A 22 11.89 -1.16 2.85
CA SER A 22 12.53 -0.46 3.96
C SER A 22 11.85 -0.77 5.30
N PRO A 23 12.61 -1.19 6.34
CA PRO A 23 12.05 -1.39 7.67
C PRO A 23 11.96 -0.08 8.48
N PHE A 24 12.53 1.02 7.99
CA PHE A 24 12.78 2.21 8.79
C PHE A 24 11.53 3.07 9.01
N VAL A 25 11.37 3.57 10.24
CA VAL A 25 10.34 4.54 10.62
C VAL A 25 10.93 5.73 11.36
N PRO A 26 10.37 6.94 11.22
CA PRO A 26 10.77 8.08 12.05
C PRO A 26 10.55 7.76 13.54
N GLY A 27 11.52 8.07 14.39
CA GLY A 27 11.36 7.83 15.83
C GLY A 27 12.55 8.25 16.68
N VAL A 28 12.24 8.68 17.91
CA VAL A 28 13.24 9.10 18.91
C VAL A 28 13.57 7.97 19.91
N ARG A 29 12.67 7.00 20.08
CA ARG A 29 12.85 5.86 20.99
C ARG A 29 13.75 4.80 20.35
N PRO A 30 14.60 4.12 21.12
CA PRO A 30 15.46 3.07 20.59
C PRO A 30 14.61 1.89 20.10
N GLY A 31 14.55 1.72 18.77
CA GLY A 31 14.09 0.52 18.10
C GLY A 31 15.12 0.12 17.04
N ALA A 32 15.09 -1.14 16.58
CA ALA A 32 16.10 -1.65 15.64
C ALA A 32 16.10 -0.92 14.27
N PHE A 33 14.99 -0.25 13.91
CA PHE A 33 14.80 0.39 12.61
C PHE A 33 14.17 1.79 12.73
N THR A 34 14.77 2.65 13.56
CA THR A 34 14.34 4.04 13.74
C THR A 34 15.39 5.04 13.28
N TYR A 35 14.97 6.13 12.64
CA TYR A 35 15.84 7.27 12.29
C TYR A 35 15.28 8.57 12.89
N LYS A 36 16.18 9.53 13.19
CA LYS A 36 15.86 10.80 13.84
C LYS A 36 15.77 11.98 12.88
N ASP A 37 16.74 12.07 11.98
CA ASP A 37 16.93 13.23 11.11
C ASP A 37 16.63 12.85 9.65
N GLU A 38 17.63 12.86 8.78
CA GLU A 38 17.49 12.47 7.38
C GLU A 38 17.62 10.95 7.21
N HIS A 39 16.79 10.42 6.32
CA HIS A 39 16.86 9.04 5.86
C HIS A 39 16.64 9.00 4.36
N ALA A 40 17.70 8.66 3.63
CA ALA A 40 17.66 8.58 2.19
C ALA A 40 16.88 7.34 1.73
N PHE A 41 15.65 7.56 1.27
CA PHE A 41 14.89 6.52 0.59
C PHE A 41 15.31 6.46 -0.89
N ASP A 42 16.38 5.71 -1.14
CA ASP A 42 16.97 5.49 -2.48
C ASP A 42 16.14 4.53 -3.33
N ILE A 43 14.87 4.88 -3.53
CA ILE A 43 13.96 4.15 -4.41
C ILE A 43 14.37 4.44 -5.86
N GLU A 44 14.89 3.42 -6.53
CA GLU A 44 15.26 3.47 -7.95
C GLU A 44 14.06 3.83 -8.84
N GLU A 45 14.34 4.53 -9.94
CA GLU A 45 13.38 4.74 -11.01
C GLU A 45 12.94 3.40 -11.64
N GLY A 46 11.67 3.32 -12.03
CA GLY A 46 11.06 2.08 -12.52
C GLY A 46 10.75 1.05 -11.44
N THR A 47 10.89 1.39 -10.14
CA THR A 47 10.43 0.52 -9.05
C THR A 47 8.91 0.31 -9.13
N HIS A 48 8.47 -0.94 -9.23
CA HIS A 48 7.05 -1.27 -9.38
C HIS A 48 6.30 -1.29 -8.05
N ILE A 49 6.94 -1.82 -6.99
CA ILE A 49 6.33 -1.97 -5.67
C ILE A 49 7.25 -1.35 -4.62
N VAL A 50 6.69 -0.52 -3.75
CA VAL A 50 7.40 0.02 -2.58
C VAL A 50 6.75 -0.56 -1.34
N ILE A 51 7.53 -1.20 -0.48
CA ILE A 51 7.09 -1.82 0.78
C ILE A 51 7.85 -1.15 1.92
N THR A 52 7.13 -0.57 2.85
CA THR A 52 7.73 0.11 4.01
C THR A 52 7.08 -0.32 5.31
N HIS A 53 7.82 -0.31 6.42
CA HIS A 53 7.24 -0.67 7.71
C HIS A 53 6.10 0.28 8.10
N GLY A 54 6.35 1.59 8.08
CA GLY A 54 5.36 2.62 8.41
C GLY A 54 4.89 3.46 7.22
N PRO A 55 3.81 4.23 7.40
CA PRO A 55 3.22 5.05 6.35
C PRO A 55 4.09 6.26 5.98
N ALA A 56 4.10 6.61 4.69
CA ALA A 56 4.52 7.92 4.19
C ALA A 56 3.50 9.00 4.57
N ARG A 57 3.93 10.26 4.68
CA ARG A 57 3.05 11.40 4.94
C ARG A 57 2.25 11.82 3.70
N PHE A 58 1.18 11.10 3.40
CA PHE A 58 0.11 11.60 2.51
C PHE A 58 -1.13 11.95 3.34
N SER A 59 -1.93 12.90 2.87
CA SER A 59 -3.13 13.41 3.57
C SER A 59 -4.15 12.33 3.93
N MET A 60 -4.11 11.18 3.26
CA MET A 60 -5.01 10.04 3.50
C MET A 60 -4.49 9.12 4.63
N PHE A 61 -3.19 9.16 4.95
CA PHE A 61 -2.52 8.33 5.96
C PHE A 61 -2.19 9.18 7.20
N GLY A 62 -3.23 9.61 7.90
CA GLY A 62 -3.12 10.21 9.23
C GLY A 62 -2.03 11.29 9.37
N GLN A 63 -1.43 11.39 10.56
CA GLN A 63 -0.35 12.32 10.88
C GLN A 63 1.03 11.68 10.76
N SER A 64 1.30 10.85 9.74
CA SER A 64 2.67 10.34 9.56
C SER A 64 3.67 11.51 9.49
N PRO A 65 4.79 11.50 10.22
CA PRO A 65 5.83 12.52 10.08
C PRO A 65 6.73 12.29 8.86
N ASN A 66 6.57 11.18 8.12
CA ASN A 66 7.52 10.74 7.10
C ASN A 66 7.35 11.46 5.74
N THR A 67 7.73 12.73 5.68
CA THR A 67 7.74 13.55 4.45
C THR A 67 8.77 13.07 3.43
N GLN A 68 9.94 12.61 3.89
CA GLN A 68 11.03 12.15 3.02
C GLN A 68 10.61 10.92 2.20
N LEU A 69 9.94 9.95 2.83
CA LEU A 69 9.37 8.81 2.13
C LEU A 69 8.25 9.22 1.17
N ALA A 70 7.39 10.18 1.55
CA ALA A 70 6.33 10.67 0.66
C ALA A 70 6.92 11.29 -0.62
N ALA A 71 7.99 12.09 -0.49
CA ALA A 71 8.70 12.67 -1.62
C ALA A 71 9.33 11.59 -2.51
N ALA A 72 9.97 10.57 -1.91
CA ALA A 72 10.55 9.46 -2.66
C ALA A 72 9.49 8.62 -3.42
N VAL A 73 8.37 8.31 -2.78
CA VAL A 73 7.24 7.60 -3.41
C VAL A 73 6.62 8.44 -4.52
N GLN A 74 6.45 9.74 -4.32
CA GLN A 74 5.91 10.65 -5.34
C GLN A 74 6.85 10.81 -6.54
N ARG A 75 8.17 10.76 -6.32
CA ARG A 75 9.17 10.81 -7.39
C ARG A 75 9.04 9.60 -8.32
N VAL A 76 8.97 8.39 -7.75
CA VAL A 76 9.01 7.14 -8.54
C VAL A 76 7.63 6.63 -8.97
N LYS A 77 6.55 7.08 -8.32
CA LYS A 77 5.15 6.76 -8.66
C LYS A 77 4.92 5.25 -8.88
N PRO A 78 5.17 4.41 -7.86
CA PRO A 78 5.15 2.96 -8.03
C PRO A 78 3.75 2.45 -8.41
N LEU A 79 3.62 1.24 -8.96
CA LEU A 79 2.30 0.63 -9.18
C LEU A 79 1.58 0.39 -7.86
N VAL A 80 2.33 -0.02 -6.82
CA VAL A 80 1.83 -0.28 -5.46
C VAL A 80 2.79 0.30 -4.42
N TYR A 81 2.22 0.99 -3.46
CA TYR A 81 2.84 1.36 -2.20
C TYR A 81 2.12 0.59 -1.08
N CYS A 82 2.85 -0.27 -0.39
CA CYS A 82 2.38 -1.09 0.70
C CYS A 82 3.05 -0.65 2.00
N HIS A 83 2.27 -0.43 3.04
CA HIS A 83 2.81 -0.12 4.37
C HIS A 83 2.02 -0.81 5.48
N GLY A 84 2.51 -0.70 6.71
CA GLY A 84 1.83 -1.15 7.91
C GLY A 84 1.90 -0.11 9.02
N HIS A 85 2.14 -0.58 10.25
CA HIS A 85 2.40 0.18 11.48
C HIS A 85 1.22 0.98 12.05
N ASP A 86 0.38 1.57 11.20
CA ASP A 86 -0.79 2.34 11.60
C ASP A 86 -2.07 1.49 11.51
N GLU A 87 -2.58 1.03 12.64
CA GLU A 87 -3.82 0.23 12.68
C GLU A 87 -5.07 1.09 12.39
N SER A 88 -5.01 2.39 12.69
CA SER A 88 -6.14 3.31 12.58
C SER A 88 -6.50 3.63 11.13
N SER A 89 -5.52 3.56 10.23
CA SER A 89 -5.68 3.87 8.81
C SER A 89 -5.75 2.61 7.92
N TRP A 90 -6.27 1.49 8.43
CA TRP A 90 -6.42 0.28 7.61
C TRP A 90 -7.35 0.54 6.42
N GLY A 91 -6.88 0.22 5.22
CA GLY A 91 -7.60 0.46 3.98
C GLY A 91 -6.72 0.44 2.74
N ALA A 92 -7.36 0.72 1.61
CA ALA A 92 -6.73 0.88 0.31
C ALA A 92 -7.25 2.13 -0.41
N TRP A 93 -6.34 2.79 -1.11
CA TRP A 93 -6.59 4.02 -1.87
C TRP A 93 -5.91 3.97 -3.23
N LYS A 94 -6.44 4.76 -4.15
CA LYS A 94 -5.90 5.02 -5.49
C LYS A 94 -5.54 6.49 -5.60
N LEU A 95 -4.35 6.79 -6.13
CA LEU A 95 -3.96 8.15 -6.49
C LEU A 95 -3.72 8.25 -8.00
N GLN A 96 -4.39 9.18 -8.66
CA GLN A 96 -4.06 9.61 -10.01
C GLN A 96 -3.05 10.77 -9.92
N TRP A 97 -1.78 10.52 -10.21
CA TRP A 97 -0.71 11.51 -10.00
C TRP A 97 -0.93 12.80 -10.80
N ARG A 98 -1.33 12.70 -12.08
CA ARG A 98 -1.55 13.88 -12.94
C ARG A 98 -2.64 14.82 -12.42
N LYS A 99 -3.71 14.26 -11.84
CA LYS A 99 -4.85 15.03 -11.32
C LYS A 99 -4.76 15.30 -9.82
N GLN A 100 -3.74 14.74 -9.14
CA GLN A 100 -3.65 14.68 -7.69
C GLN A 100 -4.97 14.19 -7.05
N ARG A 101 -5.67 13.29 -7.75
CA ARG A 101 -7.01 12.83 -7.35
C ARG A 101 -6.91 11.51 -6.60
N TRP A 102 -7.33 11.56 -5.35
CA TRP A 102 -7.49 10.39 -4.50
C TRP A 102 -8.86 9.74 -4.69
N GLU A 103 -8.88 8.43 -4.67
CA GLU A 103 -10.10 7.62 -4.66
C GLU A 103 -9.96 6.55 -3.57
N ARG A 104 -10.88 6.58 -2.62
CA ARG A 104 -10.98 5.57 -1.56
C ARG A 104 -11.50 4.27 -2.17
N VAL A 105 -10.75 3.18 -2.02
CA VAL A 105 -11.17 1.85 -2.48
C VAL A 105 -11.98 1.17 -1.39
N LEU A 106 -11.38 1.06 -0.21
CA LEU A 106 -11.96 0.40 0.95
C LEU A 106 -11.25 0.87 2.21
N THR A 107 -11.98 1.03 3.31
CA THR A 107 -11.44 1.40 4.62
C THR A 107 -12.10 0.60 5.73
N ALA A 108 -11.51 0.64 6.93
CA ALA A 108 -12.12 0.06 8.12
C ALA A 108 -13.59 0.50 8.30
N LYS A 109 -13.92 1.76 8.03
CA LYS A 109 -15.30 2.27 8.14
C LYS A 109 -16.26 1.61 7.15
N ASP A 110 -15.81 1.21 5.96
CA ASP A 110 -16.68 0.51 5.02
C ASP A 110 -17.03 -0.91 5.46
N VAL A 111 -16.13 -1.52 6.25
CA VAL A 111 -16.23 -2.91 6.70
C VAL A 111 -16.88 -3.00 8.07
N PHE A 112 -16.42 -2.19 9.03
CA PHE A 112 -16.78 -2.19 10.46
C PHE A 112 -17.70 -1.03 10.86
N GLY A 113 -17.72 0.06 10.06
CA GLY A 113 -18.60 1.23 10.16
C GLY A 113 -18.81 1.78 11.56
N GLY A 114 -19.97 2.37 11.81
CA GLY A 114 -20.26 3.09 13.06
C GLY A 114 -21.53 2.59 13.75
N GLU A 115 -21.63 2.86 15.05
CA GLU A 115 -22.80 2.48 15.85
C GLU A 115 -24.10 3.12 15.32
N ASP A 116 -23.99 4.34 14.78
CA ASP A 116 -25.09 5.16 14.24
C ASP A 116 -25.55 4.77 12.81
N ASP A 117 -24.98 3.74 12.19
CA ASP A 117 -25.37 3.33 10.84
C ASP A 117 -26.85 2.85 10.79
N SER A 118 -27.58 3.22 9.72
CA SER A 118 -28.95 2.75 9.50
C SER A 118 -29.02 1.23 9.31
N ALA A 119 -30.19 0.63 9.53
CA ALA A 119 -30.38 -0.82 9.37
C ALA A 119 -30.00 -1.32 7.97
N ASP A 120 -30.29 -0.54 6.92
CA ASP A 120 -29.95 -0.87 5.54
C ASP A 120 -28.44 -0.86 5.28
N ILE A 121 -27.72 0.13 5.85
CA ILE A 121 -26.27 0.21 5.76
C ILE A 121 -25.64 -0.99 6.49
N LYS A 122 -26.14 -1.32 7.68
CA LYS A 122 -25.71 -2.50 8.45
C LYS A 122 -25.94 -3.79 7.64
N ALA A 123 -27.10 -3.96 6.99
CA ALA A 123 -27.41 -5.12 6.18
C ALA A 123 -26.51 -5.25 4.92
N GLN A 124 -26.26 -4.15 4.20
CA GLN A 124 -25.33 -4.14 3.06
C GLN A 124 -23.91 -4.52 3.48
N ARG A 125 -23.45 -4.02 4.62
CA ARG A 125 -22.13 -4.33 5.17
C ARG A 125 -22.01 -5.79 5.57
N THR A 126 -23.01 -6.36 6.25
CA THR A 126 -23.05 -7.79 6.59
C THR A 126 -22.93 -8.67 5.34
N ARG A 127 -23.63 -8.35 4.25
CA ARG A 127 -23.52 -9.09 2.99
C ARG A 127 -22.12 -9.03 2.39
N LYS A 128 -21.49 -7.84 2.38
CA LYS A 128 -20.11 -7.66 1.90
C LYS A 128 -19.12 -8.43 2.78
N LEU A 129 -19.26 -8.36 4.10
CA LEU A 129 -18.44 -9.08 5.06
C LEU A 129 -18.53 -10.59 4.83
N GLN A 130 -19.73 -11.15 4.70
CA GLN A 130 -19.92 -12.58 4.41
C GLN A 130 -19.32 -13.00 3.07
N ALA A 131 -19.35 -12.13 2.04
CA ALA A 131 -18.69 -12.41 0.77
C ALA A 131 -17.16 -12.43 0.93
N TRP A 132 -16.59 -11.52 1.70
CA TRP A 132 -15.15 -11.48 1.95
C TRP A 132 -14.67 -12.58 2.89
N THR A 133 -15.40 -12.91 3.95
CA THR A 133 -15.09 -14.06 4.81
C THR A 133 -15.02 -15.35 3.99
N ARG A 134 -15.92 -15.53 3.02
CA ARG A 134 -15.87 -16.67 2.10
C ARG A 134 -14.68 -16.67 1.16
N ARG A 135 -14.23 -15.49 0.71
CA ARG A 135 -13.08 -15.34 -0.22
C ARG A 135 -11.73 -15.25 0.48
N ALA A 136 -11.71 -14.96 1.79
CA ALA A 136 -10.53 -14.80 2.65
C ALA A 136 -9.55 -13.65 2.26
N PHE A 137 -9.94 -12.71 1.38
CA PHE A 137 -9.14 -11.53 1.04
C PHE A 137 -10.01 -10.32 0.65
N CYS A 138 -9.41 -9.11 0.71
CA CYS A 138 -9.95 -7.87 0.17
C CYS A 138 -9.27 -7.53 -1.16
N GLU A 139 -10.00 -6.98 -2.14
CA GLU A 139 -9.47 -6.69 -3.47
C GLU A 139 -9.23 -5.18 -3.67
N ALA A 140 -8.03 -4.81 -4.15
CA ALA A 140 -7.65 -3.43 -4.45
C ALA A 140 -7.03 -3.25 -5.86
N SER A 141 -7.31 -4.20 -6.76
CA SER A 141 -6.90 -4.18 -8.17
C SER A 141 -7.45 -2.96 -8.94
N LEU A 142 -6.79 -2.59 -10.05
CA LEU A 142 -7.36 -1.64 -11.02
C LEU A 142 -8.08 -2.36 -12.15
N SER A 143 -9.04 -1.67 -12.77
CA SER A 143 -9.44 -1.96 -14.14
C SER A 143 -8.27 -1.71 -15.10
N LYS A 144 -8.09 -2.61 -16.08
CA LYS A 144 -7.07 -2.47 -17.13
C LYS A 144 -7.18 -1.09 -17.82
N GLY A 145 -6.05 -0.45 -18.03
CA GLY A 145 -5.93 0.76 -18.84
C GLY A 145 -6.19 2.08 -18.10
N GLY A 146 -5.26 3.02 -18.28
CA GLY A 146 -5.50 4.45 -18.13
C GLY A 146 -4.97 5.09 -16.85
N GLU A 147 -3.91 5.90 -17.04
CA GLU A 147 -3.26 6.85 -16.11
C GLU A 147 -2.28 6.26 -15.08
N GLU A 148 -1.20 7.00 -14.80
CA GLU A 148 -0.25 6.74 -13.70
C GLU A 148 -1.02 6.70 -12.37
N LYS A 149 -1.37 5.48 -11.93
CA LYS A 149 -2.22 5.26 -10.76
C LYS A 149 -1.55 4.31 -9.78
N THR A 150 -1.04 4.86 -8.68
CA THR A 150 -0.51 4.05 -7.57
C THR A 150 -1.65 3.51 -6.70
N ARG A 151 -1.56 2.25 -6.26
CA ARG A 151 -2.31 1.75 -5.10
C ARG A 151 -1.55 2.03 -3.85
N PHE A 152 -2.24 2.56 -2.86
CA PHE A 152 -1.74 2.63 -1.52
C PHE A 152 -2.52 1.64 -0.68
N VAL A 153 -1.82 0.73 -0.03
CA VAL A 153 -2.43 -0.36 0.75
C VAL A 153 -1.80 -0.40 2.13
N ASN A 154 -2.64 -0.27 3.15
CA ASN A 154 -2.26 -0.54 4.51
C ASN A 154 -2.51 -2.02 4.82
N SER A 155 -1.42 -2.77 4.92
CA SER A 155 -1.37 -4.22 5.11
C SER A 155 -1.41 -4.67 6.57
N THR A 156 -1.67 -3.75 7.51
CA THR A 156 -1.72 -4.09 8.94
C THR A 156 -2.79 -5.14 9.21
N MET A 157 -2.38 -6.29 9.76
CA MET A 157 -3.25 -7.46 9.97
C MET A 157 -3.95 -7.45 11.33
N SER A 158 -3.33 -6.82 12.34
CA SER A 158 -3.90 -6.59 13.65
C SER A 158 -4.66 -5.26 13.69
N GLY A 159 -5.75 -5.23 14.43
CA GLY A 159 -6.41 -4.02 14.88
C GLY A 159 -7.15 -4.33 16.17
N GLU A 160 -7.64 -3.31 16.87
CA GLU A 160 -8.42 -3.49 18.10
C GLU A 160 -9.48 -4.60 17.94
N GLY A 161 -9.22 -5.75 18.55
CA GLY A 161 -10.13 -6.89 18.66
C GLY A 161 -10.51 -7.64 17.37
N SER A 162 -9.93 -7.36 16.20
CA SER A 162 -10.38 -7.98 14.93
C SER A 162 -9.25 -8.29 13.94
N TRP A 163 -9.27 -9.51 13.40
CA TRP A 163 -8.43 -9.94 12.29
C TRP A 163 -8.77 -9.17 11.02
N ARG A 164 -7.75 -8.64 10.31
CA ARG A 164 -7.92 -8.01 9.00
C ARG A 164 -7.57 -9.00 7.89
N TRP A 165 -8.38 -9.00 6.82
CA TRP A 165 -8.10 -9.83 5.66
C TRP A 165 -6.88 -9.33 4.89
N PRO A 166 -6.10 -10.24 4.28
CA PRO A 166 -5.03 -9.88 3.37
C PRO A 166 -5.58 -9.16 2.13
N TRP A 167 -4.72 -8.36 1.49
CA TRP A 167 -5.05 -7.66 0.25
C TRP A 167 -4.61 -8.47 -0.97
N LEU A 168 -5.52 -8.60 -1.94
CA LEU A 168 -5.20 -9.01 -3.31
C LEU A 168 -5.11 -7.77 -4.19
N VAL A 169 -3.94 -7.56 -4.78
CA VAL A 169 -3.67 -6.46 -5.70
C VAL A 169 -3.11 -7.02 -7.00
N GLN A 170 -3.86 -6.87 -8.09
CA GLN A 170 -3.39 -7.22 -9.42
C GLN A 170 -2.67 -6.03 -10.07
N VAL A 171 -1.51 -6.30 -10.66
CA VAL A 171 -0.70 -5.33 -11.40
C VAL A 171 -0.18 -5.93 -12.70
N ASP A 172 -0.11 -5.12 -13.74
CA ASP A 172 0.54 -5.47 -14.99
C ASP A 172 2.02 -5.06 -14.91
N LEU A 173 2.92 -6.00 -15.18
CA LEU A 173 4.37 -5.77 -15.16
C LEU A 173 4.93 -5.76 -16.59
N PRO A 174 5.97 -4.96 -16.86
CA PRO A 174 6.65 -5.02 -18.14
C PRO A 174 7.32 -6.38 -18.35
N ARG A 175 7.29 -6.88 -19.58
CA ARG A 175 8.18 -7.97 -19.99
C ARG A 175 9.59 -7.43 -20.12
N GLU A 176 10.55 -8.20 -19.66
CA GLU A 176 11.94 -7.85 -19.88
C GLU A 176 12.30 -8.11 -21.35
N VAL A 177 12.71 -7.06 -22.06
CA VAL A 177 13.26 -7.20 -23.40
C VAL A 177 14.72 -7.60 -23.24
N ILE A 178 15.02 -8.88 -23.44
CA ILE A 178 16.41 -9.34 -23.50
C ILE A 178 16.96 -8.90 -24.85
N THR A 179 17.78 -7.85 -24.84
CA THR A 179 18.62 -7.52 -25.99
C THR A 179 19.80 -8.48 -25.97
N ILE A 180 19.87 -9.38 -26.95
CA ILE A 180 21.05 -10.21 -27.17
C ILE A 180 21.98 -9.36 -28.03
N GLU A 181 23.10 -8.92 -27.46
CA GLU A 181 24.24 -8.38 -28.22
C GLU A 181 25.02 -9.51 -28.91
#